data_AF-E1Y8M2-F1
#
_entry.id   AF-E1Y8M2-F1
#
_cell.length_a   1.000
_cell.length_b   1.000
_cell.length_c   1.000
_cell.angle_alpha   90.00
_cell.angle_beta   90.00
_cell.angle_gamma   90.00
#
_symmetry.space_group_name_H-M   'P 1'
#
loop_
_entity.id
_entity.type
_entity.pdbx_description
1 polymer ?
#
loop_
_entity_poly.entity_id
_entity_poly.type
_entity_poly.pdbx_seq_one_letter_code
_entity_poly.pdbx_strand_id
1 'polypeptide(L)'
;MGLSCLSGALVGFCAAIMGVGGGFLTFPVFVYILGVSSLTTVGTDIFQIIFTAGYAAISQYAIYGFIFYTLAMGMLLGSLLGIQVGAMATKVVKGITIRGFYAMAVLAGFSNRFFALPSKLAGIKLITLSKETGKILDMIGNISFFVVIGFFAVWVIGIFFKNIKKLKGEEAI
;
A
#
# COMPACT_ATOMS: atom_id res chain seq x y z
N MET A 1 0.33 -3.98 -27.73
CA MET A 1 0.36 -2.51 -27.52
C MET A 1 -1.00 -1.97 -27.05
N GLY A 2 -2.12 -2.29 -27.71
CA GLY A 2 -3.46 -1.78 -27.32
C GLY A 2 -3.93 -2.17 -25.90
N LEU A 3 -3.73 -3.42 -25.48
CA LEU A 3 -4.17 -3.89 -24.14
C LEU A 3 -3.46 -3.13 -23.01
N SER A 4 -2.15 -2.92 -23.11
CA SER A 4 -1.36 -2.23 -22.09
C SER A 4 -1.77 -0.76 -21.91
N CYS A 5 -2.08 -0.06 -23.02
CA CYS A 5 -2.55 1.33 -22.96
C CYS A 5 -3.94 1.43 -22.31
N LEU A 6 -4.85 0.51 -22.66
CA LEU A 6 -6.20 0.48 -22.09
C LEU A 6 -6.18 0.15 -20.59
N SER A 7 -5.37 -0.84 -20.20
CA SER A 7 -5.14 -1.18 -18.80
C SER A 7 -4.52 -0.01 -18.03
N GLY A 8 -3.51 0.67 -18.60
CA GLY A 8 -2.90 1.85 -17.99
C GLY A 8 -3.89 3.01 -17.80
N ALA A 9 -4.73 3.28 -18.80
CA ALA A 9 -5.76 4.31 -18.71
C ALA A 9 -6.82 4.00 -17.64
N LEU A 10 -7.30 2.75 -17.59
CA LEU A 10 -8.26 2.30 -16.57
C LEU A 10 -7.65 2.41 -15.16
N VAL A 11 -6.43 1.91 -14.98
CA VAL A 11 -5.73 1.95 -13.68
C VAL A 11 -5.50 3.39 -13.25
N GLY A 12 -5.00 4.25 -14.15
CA GLY A 12 -4.77 5.66 -13.87
C GLY A 12 -6.05 6.42 -13.50
N PHE A 13 -7.16 6.15 -14.21
CA PHE A 13 -8.46 6.73 -13.92
C PHE A 13 -8.98 6.31 -12.54
N CYS A 14 -8.96 5.01 -12.22
CA CYS A 14 -9.35 4.51 -10.91
C CYS A 14 -8.45 5.07 -9.79
N ALA A 15 -7.14 5.12 -10.02
CA ALA A 15 -6.17 5.67 -9.07
C ALA A 15 -6.41 7.15 -8.78
N ALA A 16 -6.75 7.94 -9.80
CA ALA A 16 -7.06 9.36 -9.69
C ALA A 16 -8.32 9.61 -8.85
N ILE A 17 -9.41 8.85 -9.09
CA ILE A 17 -10.65 8.97 -8.32
C ILE A 17 -10.44 8.55 -6.86
N MET A 18 -9.69 7.48 -6.63
CA MET A 18 -9.51 6.93 -5.30
C MET A 18 -8.47 7.72 -4.48
N GLY A 19 -7.61 8.51 -5.13
CA GLY A 19 -6.60 9.35 -4.47
C GLY A 19 -5.48 8.57 -3.76
N VAL A 20 -5.28 7.29 -4.09
CA VAL A 20 -4.36 6.38 -3.35
C VAL A 20 -3.03 6.13 -4.11
N GLY A 21 -2.74 6.91 -5.16
CA GLY A 21 -1.49 6.78 -5.94
C GLY A 21 -1.46 5.63 -6.95
N GLY A 22 -2.32 4.60 -6.82
CA GLY A 22 -2.53 3.57 -7.85
C GLY A 22 -1.89 2.20 -7.55
N GLY A 23 -0.99 2.12 -6.57
CA GLY A 23 -0.18 0.92 -6.36
C GLY A 23 -0.93 -0.36 -5.97
N PHE A 24 -2.16 -0.25 -5.42
CA PHE A 24 -2.99 -1.43 -5.12
C PHE A 24 -3.66 -2.05 -6.38
N LEU A 25 -3.71 -1.30 -7.49
CA LEU A 25 -4.36 -1.72 -8.75
C LEU A 25 -3.34 -1.96 -9.88
N THR A 26 -2.29 -1.16 -9.95
CA THR A 26 -1.21 -1.32 -10.95
C THR A 26 -0.52 -2.67 -10.85
N PHE A 27 -0.18 -3.09 -9.62
CA PHE A 27 0.56 -4.34 -9.42
C PHE A 27 -0.19 -5.59 -9.89
N PRO A 28 -1.46 -5.87 -9.51
CA PRO A 28 -2.15 -7.05 -9.98
C PRO A 28 -2.37 -7.03 -11.50
N VAL A 29 -2.66 -5.87 -12.08
CA VAL A 29 -2.80 -5.73 -13.54
C VAL A 29 -1.47 -6.06 -14.24
N PHE A 30 -0.35 -5.53 -13.76
CA PHE A 30 0.93 -5.73 -14.42
C PHE A 30 1.46 -7.16 -14.22
N VAL A 31 1.32 -7.73 -13.03
CA VAL A 31 1.85 -9.07 -12.71
C VAL A 31 0.95 -10.18 -13.23
N TYR A 32 -0.36 -10.09 -13.08
CA TYR A 32 -1.28 -11.19 -13.42
C TYR A 32 -1.89 -11.07 -14.81
N ILE A 33 -2.18 -9.85 -15.30
CA ILE A 33 -2.77 -9.65 -16.63
C ILE A 33 -1.67 -9.52 -17.69
N LEU A 34 -0.65 -8.71 -17.41
CA LEU A 34 0.42 -8.43 -18.38
C LEU A 34 1.66 -9.31 -18.22
N GLY A 35 1.74 -10.14 -17.18
CA GLY A 35 2.84 -11.08 -16.96
C GLY A 35 4.21 -10.43 -16.67
N VAL A 36 4.22 -9.16 -16.26
CA VAL A 36 5.46 -8.42 -15.97
C VAL A 36 6.10 -8.94 -14.68
N SER A 37 7.44 -8.92 -14.63
CA SER A 37 8.18 -9.34 -13.44
C SER A 37 7.83 -8.44 -12.25
N SER A 38 7.70 -9.03 -11.05
CA SER A 38 7.27 -8.29 -9.86
C SER A 38 8.22 -7.16 -9.46
N LEU A 39 9.53 -7.34 -9.67
CA LEU A 39 10.52 -6.30 -9.39
C LEU A 39 10.37 -5.11 -10.36
N THR A 40 10.20 -5.39 -11.65
CA THR A 40 9.96 -4.36 -12.66
C THR A 40 8.66 -3.61 -12.37
N THR A 41 7.58 -4.34 -12.05
CA THR A 41 6.28 -3.74 -11.72
C THR A 41 6.35 -2.78 -10.55
N VAL A 42 7.03 -3.16 -9.45
CA VAL A 42 7.16 -2.29 -8.27
C VAL A 42 7.92 -1.02 -8.61
N GLY A 43 9.02 -1.12 -9.38
CA GLY A 43 9.79 0.05 -9.80
C GLY A 43 8.98 1.00 -10.69
N THR A 44 8.27 0.47 -11.69
CA THR A 44 7.42 1.26 -12.59
C THR A 44 6.27 1.93 -11.85
N ASP A 45 5.63 1.23 -10.92
CA ASP A 45 4.53 1.76 -10.12
C ASP A 45 4.98 2.92 -9.21
N ILE A 46 6.09 2.76 -8.49
CA ILE A 46 6.65 3.85 -7.65
C ILE A 46 6.99 5.07 -8.50
N PHE A 47 7.62 4.87 -9.66
CA PHE A 47 7.94 5.97 -10.57
C PHE A 47 6.68 6.73 -11.02
N GLN A 48 5.62 6.01 -11.36
CA GLN A 48 4.33 6.60 -11.72
C GLN A 48 3.67 7.33 -10.53
N ILE A 49 3.71 6.76 -9.32
CA ILE A 49 3.14 7.36 -8.11
C ILE A 49 3.76 8.72 -7.81
N ILE A 50 5.08 8.88 -8.01
CA ILE A 50 5.77 10.16 -7.76
C ILE A 50 5.12 11.30 -8.54
N PHE A 51 4.80 11.09 -9.83
CA PHE A 51 4.18 12.12 -10.65
C PHE A 51 2.70 12.31 -10.31
N THR A 52 1.93 11.23 -10.19
CA THR A 52 0.47 11.34 -9.98
C THR A 52 0.13 11.84 -8.59
N ALA A 53 0.70 11.25 -7.55
CA ALA A 53 0.48 11.66 -6.16
C ALA A 53 1.19 12.98 -5.86
N GLY A 54 2.39 13.22 -6.40
CA GLY A 54 3.09 14.49 -6.25
C GLY A 54 2.31 15.66 -6.86
N TYR A 55 1.79 15.50 -8.08
CA TYR A 55 0.94 16.50 -8.71
C TYR A 55 -0.32 16.76 -7.89
N ALA A 56 -1.04 15.72 -7.46
CA ALA A 56 -2.26 15.88 -6.65
C ALA A 56 -1.96 16.51 -5.28
N ALA A 57 -0.88 16.12 -4.62
CA ALA A 57 -0.46 16.69 -3.34
C ALA A 57 -0.16 18.20 -3.46
N ILE A 58 0.54 18.62 -4.50
CA ILE A 58 0.87 20.03 -4.71
C ILE A 58 -0.37 20.82 -5.13
N SER A 59 -1.00 20.42 -6.24
CA SER A 59 -2.07 21.18 -6.89
C SER A 59 -3.34 21.27 -6.04
N GLN A 60 -3.68 20.20 -5.31
CA GLN A 60 -4.96 20.10 -4.61
C GLN A 60 -4.85 20.37 -3.10
N TYR A 61 -3.70 20.07 -2.49
CA TYR A 61 -3.54 20.20 -1.03
C TYR A 61 -2.55 21.29 -0.63
N ALA A 62 -1.38 21.38 -1.27
CA ALA A 62 -0.35 22.35 -0.88
C ALA A 62 -0.75 23.79 -1.20
N ILE A 63 -1.23 24.04 -2.42
CA ILE A 63 -1.64 25.39 -2.87
C ILE A 63 -2.77 25.94 -2.00
N TYR A 64 -3.71 25.08 -1.60
CA TYR A 64 -4.86 25.46 -0.78
C TYR A 64 -4.60 25.43 0.73
N GLY A 65 -3.37 25.11 1.15
CA GLY A 65 -2.99 25.13 2.58
C GLY A 65 -3.56 23.98 3.42
N PHE A 66 -3.99 22.87 2.81
CA PHE A 66 -4.56 21.71 3.51
C PHE A 66 -3.51 20.69 4.01
N ILE A 67 -2.22 21.04 4.01
CA ILE A 67 -1.14 20.14 4.41
C ILE A 67 -0.68 20.45 5.84
N PHE A 68 -0.83 19.46 6.72
CA PHE A 68 -0.18 19.44 8.03
C PHE A 68 1.27 18.98 7.89
N TYR A 69 2.19 19.92 7.66
CA TYR A 69 3.60 19.61 7.38
C TYR A 69 4.30 18.78 8.47
N THR A 70 3.96 18.99 9.74
CA THR A 70 4.50 18.19 10.85
C THR A 70 4.13 16.72 10.73
N LEU A 71 2.87 16.42 10.40
CA LEU A 71 2.40 15.05 10.21
C LEU A 71 3.02 14.44 8.95
N ALA A 72 3.05 15.20 7.85
CA ALA A 72 3.65 14.75 6.59
C ALA A 72 5.14 14.40 6.76
N MET A 73 5.90 15.23 7.48
CA MET A 73 7.32 14.98 7.75
C MET A 73 7.51 13.76 8.66
N GLY A 74 6.67 13.58 9.68
CA GLY A 74 6.70 12.38 10.52
C GLY A 74 6.45 11.09 9.71
N MET A 75 5.46 11.12 8.82
CA MET A 75 5.18 10.00 7.91
C MET A 75 6.33 9.74 6.94
N LEU A 76 6.96 10.79 6.40
CA LEU A 76 8.11 10.68 5.51
C LEU A 76 9.27 9.98 6.23
N LEU A 77 9.67 10.46 7.40
CA LEU A 77 10.79 9.88 8.16
C LEU A 77 10.53 8.42 8.54
N GLY A 78 9.31 8.10 8.99
CA GLY A 78 8.93 6.70 9.27
C GLY A 78 9.00 5.82 8.02
N SER A 79 8.51 6.31 6.88
CA SER A 79 8.53 5.57 5.63
C SER A 79 9.96 5.36 5.09
N LEU A 80 10.85 6.36 5.22
CA LEU A 80 12.23 6.24 4.76
C LEU A 80 12.97 5.09 5.43
N LEU A 81 12.80 4.92 6.74
CA LEU A 81 13.38 3.79 7.47
C LEU A 81 12.73 2.47 7.06
N GLY A 82 11.41 2.42 6.98
CA GLY A 82 10.67 1.21 6.60
C GLY A 82 11.00 0.73 5.18
N ILE A 83 11.10 1.66 4.22
CA ILE A 83 11.43 1.36 2.82
C ILE A 83 12.85 0.79 2.70
N GLN A 84 13.82 1.32 3.44
CA GLN A 84 15.19 0.80 3.41
C GLN A 84 15.26 -0.63 3.95
N VAL A 85 14.62 -0.91 5.08
CA VAL A 85 14.55 -2.27 5.64
C VAL A 85 13.82 -3.21 4.68
N GLY A 86 12.70 -2.78 4.12
CA GLY A 86 11.94 -3.54 3.13
C GLY A 86 12.75 -3.85 1.87
N ALA A 87 13.44 -2.85 1.30
CA ALA A 87 14.27 -3.01 0.10
C ALA A 87 15.47 -3.94 0.32
N MET A 88 16.02 -4.00 1.53
CA MET A 88 17.04 -4.98 1.88
C MET A 88 16.44 -6.38 2.02
N ALA A 89 15.26 -6.51 2.63
CA ALA A 89 14.56 -7.79 2.76
C ALA A 89 14.19 -8.39 1.38
N THR A 90 13.84 -7.59 0.37
CA THR A 90 13.51 -8.12 -0.96
C THR A 90 14.70 -8.76 -1.68
N LYS A 91 15.94 -8.44 -1.31
CA LYS A 91 17.15 -9.09 -1.89
C LYS A 91 17.32 -10.55 -1.45
N VAL A 92 16.73 -10.93 -0.32
CA VAL A 92 16.89 -12.27 0.30
C VAL A 92 15.60 -13.08 0.30
N VAL A 93 14.50 -12.51 -0.19
CA VAL A 93 13.16 -13.13 -0.24
C VAL A 93 12.79 -13.45 -1.68
N LYS A 94 12.26 -14.66 -1.91
CA LYS A 94 11.80 -15.10 -3.23
C LYS A 94 10.62 -14.24 -3.71
N GLY A 95 10.54 -13.97 -5.01
CA GLY A 95 9.48 -13.15 -5.61
C GLY A 95 8.05 -13.62 -5.30
N ILE A 96 7.82 -14.93 -5.16
CA ILE A 96 6.51 -15.48 -4.77
C ILE A 96 6.06 -15.00 -3.38
N THR A 97 6.99 -14.89 -2.45
CA THR A 97 6.73 -14.45 -1.08
C THR A 97 6.44 -12.95 -1.06
N ILE A 98 7.13 -12.15 -1.89
CA ILE A 98 6.83 -10.72 -2.10
C ILE A 98 5.41 -10.52 -2.62
N ARG A 99 4.97 -11.33 -3.61
CA ARG A 99 3.59 -11.30 -4.12
C ARG A 99 2.57 -11.63 -3.02
N GLY A 100 2.87 -12.65 -2.20
CA GLY A 100 2.06 -13.01 -1.05
C GLY A 100 1.89 -11.85 -0.07
N PHE A 101 2.95 -11.10 0.22
CA PHE A 101 2.86 -9.94 1.11
C PHE A 101 2.04 -8.81 0.56
N TYR A 102 2.28 -8.48 -0.70
CA TYR A 102 1.49 -7.48 -1.37
C TYR A 102 -0.01 -7.85 -1.31
N ALA A 103 -0.35 -9.11 -1.63
CA ALA A 103 -1.72 -9.60 -1.56
C ALA A 103 -2.31 -9.51 -0.15
N MET A 104 -1.58 -9.96 0.88
CA MET A 104 -2.05 -9.88 2.26
C MET A 104 -2.27 -8.43 2.73
N ALA A 105 -1.35 -7.52 2.42
CA ALA A 105 -1.48 -6.11 2.80
C ALA A 105 -2.69 -5.45 2.14
N VAL A 106 -2.91 -5.72 0.84
CA VAL A 106 -4.08 -5.22 0.10
C VAL A 106 -5.37 -5.81 0.68
N LEU A 107 -5.44 -7.12 0.90
CA LEU A 107 -6.62 -7.78 1.46
C LEU A 107 -6.96 -7.29 2.87
N ALA A 108 -5.95 -7.03 3.71
CA ALA A 108 -6.15 -6.43 5.03
C ALA A 108 -6.81 -5.04 4.90
N GLY A 109 -6.35 -4.21 3.98
CA GLY A 109 -6.94 -2.88 3.73
C GLY A 109 -8.38 -2.96 3.22
N PHE A 110 -8.67 -3.88 2.30
CA PHE A 110 -10.04 -4.12 1.84
C PHE A 110 -10.95 -4.64 2.95
N SER A 111 -10.46 -5.56 3.78
CA SER A 111 -11.19 -6.07 4.95
C SER A 111 -11.53 -4.93 5.92
N ASN A 112 -10.55 -4.08 6.24
CA ASN A 112 -10.76 -2.88 7.06
C ASN A 112 -11.87 -1.99 6.48
N ARG A 113 -11.77 -1.68 5.18
CA ARG A 113 -12.73 -0.82 4.50
C ARG A 113 -14.12 -1.43 4.44
N PHE A 114 -14.22 -2.75 4.26
CA PHE A 114 -15.49 -3.49 4.27
C PHE A 114 -16.20 -3.37 5.61
N PHE A 115 -15.48 -3.56 6.72
CA PHE A 115 -16.06 -3.37 8.06
C PHE A 115 -16.38 -1.91 8.39
N ALA A 116 -15.61 -0.96 7.85
CA ALA A 116 -15.89 0.47 8.04
C ALA A 116 -17.08 0.99 7.19
N LEU A 117 -17.47 0.26 6.14
CA LEU A 117 -18.43 0.74 5.14
C LEU A 117 -19.85 0.96 5.72
N PRO A 118 -20.43 0.05 6.53
CA PRO A 118 -21.71 0.29 7.18
C PRO A 118 -21.74 1.56 8.02
N SER A 119 -20.69 1.84 8.80
CA SER A 119 -20.59 3.04 9.62
C SER A 119 -20.57 4.32 8.78
N LYS A 120 -19.90 4.30 7.62
CA LYS A 120 -19.88 5.43 6.68
C LYS A 120 -21.25 5.64 6.01
N LEU A 121 -21.94 4.56 5.63
CA LEU A 121 -23.29 4.63 5.04
C LEU A 121 -24.33 5.14 6.04
N ALA A 122 -24.19 4.80 7.33
CA ALA A 122 -25.04 5.33 8.39
C ALA A 122 -24.84 6.84 8.58
N GLY A 123 -23.60 7.33 8.43
CA GLY A 123 -23.26 8.75 8.52
C GLY A 123 -23.94 9.62 7.45
N ILE A 124 -24.19 9.06 6.25
CA ILE A 124 -24.91 9.73 5.16
C ILE A 124 -26.43 9.45 5.17
N LYS A 125 -26.96 8.92 6.29
CA LYS A 125 -28.37 8.58 6.50
C LYS A 125 -28.97 7.56 5.52
N LEU A 126 -28.14 6.77 4.84
CA LEU A 126 -28.62 5.73 3.92
C LEU A 126 -29.09 4.46 4.64
N ILE A 127 -28.51 4.18 5.81
CA ILE A 127 -28.89 3.06 6.68
C ILE A 127 -29.08 3.52 8.12
N THR A 128 -30.04 2.92 8.82
CA THR A 128 -30.29 3.17 10.25
C THR A 128 -29.46 2.23 11.11
N LEU A 129 -28.22 2.62 11.37
CA LEU A 129 -27.33 1.87 12.26
C LEU A 129 -27.19 2.58 13.60
N SER A 130 -27.24 1.84 14.72
CA SER A 130 -26.87 2.40 16.02
C SER A 130 -25.40 2.83 15.99
N LYS A 131 -25.10 4.00 16.58
CA LYS A 131 -23.72 4.52 16.71
C LYS A 131 -22.78 3.52 17.39
N GLU A 132 -23.33 2.67 18.25
CA GLU A 132 -22.57 1.65 18.98
C GLU A 132 -22.19 0.47 18.07
N THR A 133 -23.13 -0.05 17.28
CA THR A 133 -22.88 -1.13 16.32
C THR A 133 -21.86 -0.69 15.26
N GLY A 134 -21.95 0.54 14.75
CA GLY A 134 -20.97 1.08 13.80
C GLY A 134 -19.55 1.15 14.39
N LYS A 135 -19.41 1.62 15.64
CA LYS A 135 -18.12 1.63 16.33
C LYS A 135 -17.53 0.24 16.52
N ILE A 136 -18.35 -0.76 16.84
CA ILE A 136 -17.90 -2.15 16.99
C ILE A 136 -17.38 -2.69 15.66
N LEU A 137 -18.10 -2.46 14.55
CA LEU A 137 -17.65 -2.88 13.22
C LEU A 137 -16.33 -2.20 12.83
N ASP A 138 -16.23 -0.88 13.00
CA ASP A 138 -15.00 -0.12 12.72
C ASP A 138 -13.82 -0.66 13.54
N MET A 139 -14.07 -0.98 14.81
CA MET A 139 -13.06 -1.53 15.72
C MET A 139 -12.58 -2.91 15.26
N ILE A 140 -13.49 -3.81 14.88
CA ILE A 140 -13.15 -5.14 14.33
C ILE A 140 -12.28 -5.00 13.08
N GLY A 141 -12.67 -4.12 12.16
CA GLY A 141 -11.92 -3.86 10.94
C GLY A 141 -10.52 -3.31 11.22
N ASN A 142 -10.39 -2.38 12.17
CA ASN A 142 -9.11 -1.79 12.55
C ASN A 142 -8.20 -2.80 13.24
N ILE A 143 -8.70 -3.55 14.21
CA ILE A 143 -7.92 -4.56 14.93
C ILE A 143 -7.43 -5.64 13.96
N SER A 144 -8.32 -6.17 13.11
CA SER A 144 -7.97 -7.16 12.09
C SER A 144 -6.84 -6.65 11.19
N PHE A 145 -6.96 -5.41 10.71
CA PHE A 145 -5.94 -4.77 9.87
C PHE A 145 -4.58 -4.67 10.59
N PHE A 146 -4.55 -4.13 11.80
CA PHE A 146 -3.30 -3.94 12.54
C PHE A 146 -2.66 -5.26 12.96
N VAL A 147 -3.44 -6.31 13.25
CA VAL A 147 -2.90 -7.64 13.53
C VAL A 147 -2.20 -8.22 12.29
N VAL A 148 -2.85 -8.18 11.13
CA VAL A 148 -2.26 -8.71 9.89
C VAL A 148 -1.00 -7.94 9.51
N ILE A 149 -1.06 -6.61 9.53
CA ILE A 149 0.09 -5.76 9.19
C ILE A 149 1.20 -5.87 10.25
N GLY A 150 0.86 -5.98 11.52
CA GLY A 150 1.81 -6.14 12.62
C GLY A 150 2.59 -7.45 12.53
N PHE A 151 1.89 -8.57 12.32
CA PHE A 151 2.52 -9.86 12.06
C PHE A 151 3.47 -9.80 10.86
N PHE A 152 3.02 -9.18 9.78
CA PHE A 152 3.83 -8.99 8.57
C PHE A 152 5.09 -8.15 8.85
N ALA A 153 4.97 -7.03 9.57
CA ALA A 153 6.10 -6.18 9.90
C ALA A 153 7.15 -6.92 10.76
N VAL A 154 6.72 -7.67 11.77
CA VAL A 154 7.60 -8.48 12.61
C VAL A 154 8.32 -9.54 11.77
N TRP A 155 7.62 -10.20 10.85
CA TRP A 155 8.20 -11.17 9.95
C TRP A 155 9.28 -10.55 9.04
N VAL A 156 9.00 -9.39 8.44
CA VAL A 156 9.98 -8.67 7.57
C VAL A 156 11.22 -8.30 8.35
N ILE A 157 11.05 -7.74 9.55
CA ILE A 157 12.16 -7.38 10.43
C ILE A 157 12.95 -8.64 10.83
N GLY A 158 12.27 -9.74 11.15
CA GLY A 158 12.90 -11.02 11.47
C GLY A 158 13.75 -11.57 10.32
N ILE A 159 13.26 -11.49 9.08
CA ILE A 159 14.01 -11.87 7.88
C ILE A 159 15.22 -10.98 7.66
N PHE A 160 15.06 -9.67 7.88
CA PHE A 160 16.15 -8.70 7.78
C PHE A 160 17.28 -9.06 8.75
N PHE A 161 16.97 -9.25 10.03
CA PHE A 161 17.99 -9.62 11.03
C PHE A 161 18.60 -11.01 10.79
N LYS A 162 17.78 -12.00 10.42
CA LYS A 162 18.26 -13.37 10.15
C LYS A 162 19.24 -13.43 8.97
N ASN A 163 19.06 -12.57 7.98
CA ASN A 163 19.89 -12.56 6.77
C ASN A 163 20.89 -11.40 6.71
N ILE A 164 21.12 -10.70 7.83
CA ILE A 164 22.00 -9.52 7.86
C ILE A 164 23.44 -9.82 7.43
N LYS A 165 23.94 -11.05 7.71
CA LYS A 165 25.28 -11.50 7.28
C LYS A 165 25.36 -11.70 5.76
N LYS A 166 24.33 -12.32 5.17
CA LYS A 166 24.22 -12.49 3.71
C LYS A 166 24.08 -11.15 2.98
N LEU A 167 23.45 -10.16 3.62
CA LEU A 167 23.31 -8.79 3.11
C LEU A 167 24.58 -7.94 3.25
N LYS A 168 25.48 -8.28 4.18
CA LYS A 168 26.77 -7.61 4.42
C LYS A 168 27.93 -8.13 3.56
N GLY A 169 27.69 -9.12 2.70
CA GLY A 169 28.71 -9.60 1.75
C GLY A 169 29.64 -10.69 2.28
N GLU A 170 29.22 -11.53 3.23
CA GLU A 170 29.87 -12.85 3.45
C GLU A 170 29.33 -13.91 2.47
N GLU A 171 29.35 -13.59 1.18
CA GLU A 171 29.70 -14.54 0.13
C GLU A 171 30.99 -14.00 -0.49
N ALA A 172 32.07 -14.07 0.29
CA ALA A 172 33.42 -13.94 -0.21
C ALA A 172 33.90 -15.35 -0.57
N ILE A 173 34.30 -15.53 -1.83
CA ILE A 173 35.06 -16.65 -2.42
C ILE A 173 34.24 -17.90 -2.74
#